data_AF-A0A060CCD1-F1
#
_entry.id   AF-A0A060CCD1-F1
#
_cell.length_a   1.000
_cell.length_b   1.000
_cell.length_c   1.000
_cell.angle_alpha   90.00
_cell.angle_beta   90.00
_cell.angle_gamma   90.00
#
_symmetry.space_group_name_H-M   'P 1'
#
loop_
_entity.id
_entity.type
_entity.pdbx_description
1 polymer ?
#
loop_
_entity_poly.entity_id
_entity_poly.type
_entity_poly.pdbx_seq_one_letter_code
_entity_poly.pdbx_strand_id
1 'polypeptide(L)'
;ADETEIHNIVLHTFKPAERRLKFDLLVSQDNQTWVTLAQGVQTSTASLKGEKFVVKPVKARWVKLQVHGTDINSWSSLHQVAVNSDEGLPETALN
;
A
#
# COMPACT_ATOMS: atom_id res chain seq x y z
N ALA A 1 -14.63 6.02 -14.12
CA ALA A 1 -13.46 5.13 -14.13
C ALA A 1 -13.99 3.73 -14.06
N ASP A 2 -13.75 2.96 -15.11
CA ASP A 2 -14.14 1.56 -15.17
C ASP A 2 -13.26 0.74 -14.21
N GLU A 3 -13.66 -0.50 -13.93
CA GLU A 3 -12.86 -1.39 -13.11
C GLU A 3 -11.53 -1.71 -13.81
N THR A 4 -10.44 -1.60 -13.06
CA THR A 4 -9.10 -1.94 -13.53
C THR A 4 -8.57 -3.10 -12.72
N GLU A 5 -7.75 -3.94 -13.33
CA GLU A 5 -7.03 -4.99 -12.61
C GLU A 5 -5.92 -4.37 -11.75
N ILE A 6 -6.03 -4.51 -10.44
CA ILE A 6 -5.09 -4.01 -9.45
C ILE A 6 -4.15 -5.14 -9.06
N HIS A 7 -2.85 -4.97 -9.26
CA HIS A 7 -1.85 -6.01 -8.98
C HIS A 7 -0.66 -5.51 -8.16
N ASN A 8 -0.45 -4.18 -8.05
CA ASN A 8 0.54 -3.63 -7.13
C ASN A 8 0.17 -2.25 -6.60
N ILE A 9 0.77 -1.88 -5.47
CA ILE A 9 0.88 -0.49 -5.01
C ILE A 9 2.33 -0.15 -4.72
N VAL A 10 2.70 1.12 -4.91
CA VAL A 10 3.98 1.65 -4.47
C VAL A 10 3.74 2.75 -3.45
N LEU A 11 4.44 2.66 -2.32
CA LEU A 11 4.38 3.61 -1.23
C LEU A 11 5.72 4.31 -1.07
N HIS A 12 5.70 5.64 -1.07
CA HIS A 12 6.82 6.46 -0.60
C HIS A 12 6.39 7.11 0.72
N THR A 13 6.97 6.64 1.84
CA THR A 13 6.56 7.07 3.19
C THR A 13 7.46 8.17 3.73
N PHE A 14 6.99 8.90 4.74
CA PHE A 14 7.79 9.90 5.44
C PHE A 14 8.84 9.24 6.34
N LYS A 15 10.11 9.64 6.16
CA LYS A 15 11.28 9.11 6.89
C LYS A 15 11.35 7.56 6.86
N PRO A 16 11.42 6.93 5.68
CA PRO A 16 11.32 5.48 5.54
C PRO A 16 12.48 4.71 6.20
N ALA A 17 13.65 5.32 6.38
CA ALA A 17 14.75 4.69 7.14
C ALA A 17 14.56 4.72 8.67
N GLU A 18 13.69 5.61 9.18
CA GLU A 18 13.47 5.77 10.63
C GLU A 18 12.13 5.19 11.08
N ARG A 19 11.13 5.14 10.18
CA ARG A 19 9.73 4.87 10.51
C ARG A 19 9.17 3.77 9.65
N ARG A 20 8.43 2.88 10.30
CA ARG A 20 7.71 1.79 9.66
C ARG A 20 6.21 2.07 9.76
N LEU A 21 5.60 2.47 8.65
CA LEU A 21 4.16 2.70 8.54
C LEU A 21 3.42 1.37 8.63
N LYS A 22 2.36 1.33 9.44
CA LYS A 22 1.48 0.16 9.58
C LYS A 22 0.19 0.40 8.79
N PHE A 23 -0.25 -0.57 8.01
CA PHE A 23 -1.45 -0.43 7.19
C PHE A 23 -2.14 -1.76 6.85
N ASP A 24 -3.41 -1.63 6.46
CA ASP A 24 -4.17 -2.64 5.73
C ASP A 24 -4.42 -2.14 4.31
N LEU A 25 -4.45 -3.06 3.35
CA LEU A 25 -4.77 -2.79 1.96
C LEU A 25 -6.13 -3.38 1.64
N LEU A 26 -7.07 -2.53 1.21
CA LEU A 26 -8.41 -2.94 0.83
C LEU A 26 -8.75 -2.43 -0.56
N VAL A 27 -9.65 -3.15 -1.23
CA VAL A 27 -10.21 -2.74 -2.52
C VAL A 27 -11.72 -2.81 -2.52
N SER A 28 -12.35 -2.05 -3.42
CA SER A 28 -13.79 -2.04 -3.61
C SER A 28 -14.16 -1.75 -5.05
N GLN A 29 -15.26 -2.35 -5.51
CA GLN A 29 -15.89 -2.03 -6.79
C GLN A 29 -16.85 -0.84 -6.65
N ASP A 30 -17.48 -0.68 -5.48
CA ASP A 30 -18.61 0.23 -5.24
C ASP A 30 -18.35 1.35 -4.20
N ASN A 31 -17.16 1.39 -3.59
CA ASN A 31 -16.76 2.28 -2.49
C ASN A 31 -17.56 2.10 -1.19
N GLN A 32 -18.32 1.02 -1.04
CA GLN A 32 -19.16 0.72 0.12
C GLN A 32 -18.78 -0.61 0.75
N THR A 33 -18.69 -1.66 -0.07
CA THR A 33 -18.24 -2.98 0.33
C THR A 33 -16.73 -3.11 0.07
N TRP A 34 -15.98 -3.52 1.10
CA TRP A 34 -14.52 -3.57 1.04
C TRP A 34 -14.03 -5.00 1.22
N VAL A 35 -13.14 -5.43 0.33
CA VAL A 35 -12.40 -6.68 0.45
C VAL A 35 -10.99 -6.35 0.92
N THR A 36 -10.57 -6.97 2.01
CA THR A 36 -9.20 -6.84 2.52
C THR A 36 -8.27 -7.73 1.71
N LEU A 37 -7.26 -7.13 1.07
CA LEU A 37 -6.20 -7.84 0.36
C LEU A 37 -5.03 -8.19 1.26
N ALA A 38 -4.74 -7.33 2.24
CA ALA A 38 -3.70 -7.55 3.22
C ALA A 38 -4.02 -6.81 4.51
N GLN A 39 -3.65 -7.39 5.66
CA GLN A 39 -3.91 -6.82 6.98
C GLN A 39 -2.65 -6.83 7.84
N GLY A 40 -2.45 -5.77 8.63
CA GLY A 40 -1.32 -5.67 9.56
C GLY A 40 0.04 -5.59 8.87
N VAL A 41 0.08 -5.08 7.64
CA VAL A 41 1.32 -4.90 6.90
C VAL A 41 2.11 -3.76 7.53
N GLN A 42 3.44 -3.89 7.49
CA GLN A 42 4.33 -2.85 7.97
C GLN A 42 5.42 -2.61 6.91
N THR A 43 5.63 -1.33 6.57
CA THR A 43 6.72 -0.94 5.66
C THR A 43 8.07 -1.28 6.29
N SER A 44 9.07 -1.56 5.47
CA SER A 44 10.42 -1.83 5.94
C SER A 44 11.21 -0.54 6.15
N THR A 45 12.46 -0.67 6.55
CA THR A 45 13.44 0.43 6.60
C THR A 45 14.57 0.24 5.59
N ALA A 46 14.38 -0.65 4.61
CA ALA A 46 15.44 -1.10 3.70
C ALA A 46 15.65 -0.18 2.49
N SER A 47 14.64 0.63 2.13
CA SER A 47 14.66 1.47 0.93
C SER A 47 14.25 2.90 1.25
N LEU A 48 15.03 3.86 0.74
CA LEU A 48 14.66 5.28 0.73
C LEU A 48 13.87 5.67 -0.54
N LYS A 49 13.82 4.78 -1.54
CA LYS A 49 13.23 5.03 -2.86
C LYS A 49 11.79 4.52 -2.95
N GLY A 50 11.15 4.22 -1.82
CA GLY A 50 9.83 3.62 -1.79
C GLY A 50 9.85 2.09 -1.77
N GLU A 51 8.67 1.52 -1.57
CA GLU A 51 8.43 0.08 -1.47
C GLU A 51 7.26 -0.32 -2.36
N LYS A 52 7.49 -1.36 -3.19
CA LYS A 52 6.48 -1.95 -4.06
C LYS A 52 5.89 -3.19 -3.40
N PHE A 53 4.59 -3.14 -3.16
CA PHE A 53 3.81 -4.26 -2.64
C PHE A 53 2.97 -4.86 -3.75
N VAL A 54 3.11 -6.16 -4.01
CA VAL A 54 2.36 -6.87 -5.04
C VAL A 54 1.29 -7.75 -4.39
N VAL A 55 0.14 -7.85 -5.05
CA VAL A 55 -1.02 -8.63 -4.61
C VAL A 55 -1.46 -9.56 -5.74
N LYS A 56 -2.25 -10.58 -5.42
CA LYS A 56 -2.97 -11.32 -6.48
C LYS A 56 -3.84 -10.33 -7.26
N PRO A 57 -3.77 -10.32 -8.60
CA PRO A 57 -4.54 -9.38 -9.41
C PRO A 57 -6.05 -9.45 -9.09
N VAL A 58 -6.67 -8.30 -8.87
CA VAL A 58 -8.09 -8.17 -8.53
C VAL A 58 -8.73 -7.01 -9.27
N LYS A 59 -9.91 -7.23 -9.86
CA LYS A 59 -10.67 -6.14 -10.48
C LYS A 59 -11.32 -5.29 -9.40
N ALA A 60 -11.01 -4.00 -9.42
CA ALA A 60 -11.61 -3.02 -8.52
C ALA A 60 -11.54 -1.62 -9.12
N ARG A 61 -12.31 -0.70 -8.55
CA ARG A 61 -12.28 0.72 -8.90
C ARG A 61 -11.63 1.57 -7.81
N TRP A 62 -11.69 1.11 -6.58
CA TRP A 62 -11.24 1.84 -5.40
C TRP A 62 -10.19 1.03 -4.66
N VAL A 63 -9.13 1.72 -4.24
CA VAL A 63 -8.12 1.22 -3.31
C VAL A 63 -8.20 2.06 -2.05
N LYS A 64 -8.17 1.42 -0.89
CA LYS A 64 -8.07 2.09 0.40
C LYS A 64 -6.86 1.56 1.15
N LEU A 65 -6.01 2.49 1.56
CA LEU A 65 -4.93 2.24 2.50
C LEU A 65 -5.44 2.65 3.89
N GLN A 66 -5.74 1.68 4.75
CA GLN A 66 -6.14 1.96 6.13
C GLN A 66 -4.88 1.97 7.00
N VAL A 67 -4.48 3.15 7.48
CA VAL A 67 -3.20 3.36 8.17
C VAL A 67 -3.37 3.40 9.69
N HIS A 68 -2.39 2.88 10.43
CA HIS A 68 -2.43 2.67 11.88
C HIS A 68 -1.26 3.35 12.61
N GLY A 69 -0.73 4.42 12.03
CA GLY A 69 0.47 5.08 12.52
C GLY A 69 1.75 4.34 12.15
N THR A 70 2.77 4.50 12.98
CA THR A 70 4.09 3.92 12.80
C THR A 70 4.48 3.07 14.01
N ASP A 71 5.69 2.54 13.98
CA ASP A 71 6.39 1.99 15.13
C ASP A 71 6.85 3.07 16.15
N ILE A 72 6.89 4.35 15.76
CA ILE A 72 7.31 5.45 16.65
C ILE A 72 6.11 6.16 17.31
N ASN A 73 5.05 6.43 16.56
CA ASN A 73 3.89 7.19 17.04
C ASN A 73 2.65 6.93 16.17
N SER A 74 1.52 7.53 16.53
CA SER A 74 0.23 7.36 15.84
C SER A 74 0.09 8.12 14.52
N TRP A 75 1.06 8.94 14.10
CA TRP A 75 0.97 9.66 12.84
C TRP A 75 1.26 8.75 11.64
N SER A 76 0.44 8.87 10.61
CA SER A 76 0.63 8.23 9.32
C SER A 76 0.92 9.32 8.29
N SER A 77 2.07 9.27 7.63
CA SER A 77 2.48 10.28 6.66
C SER A 77 3.13 9.63 5.45
N LEU A 78 2.60 9.93 4.28
CA LEU A 78 3.03 9.41 2.99
C LEU A 78 3.32 10.58 2.06
N HIS A 79 4.37 10.45 1.27
CA HIS A 79 4.71 11.39 0.21
C HIS A 79 3.99 11.04 -1.09
N GLN A 80 3.89 9.75 -1.41
CA GLN A 80 3.26 9.28 -2.63
C GLN A 80 2.63 7.90 -2.44
N VAL A 81 1.50 7.70 -3.12
CA VAL A 81 0.87 6.41 -3.33
C VAL A 81 0.63 6.27 -4.83
N ALA A 82 1.09 5.16 -5.41
CA ALA A 82 0.80 4.81 -6.79
C ALA A 82 0.15 3.42 -6.83
N VAL A 83 -0.82 3.24 -7.72
CA VAL A 83 -1.49 1.96 -7.97
C VAL A 83 -1.07 1.50 -9.36
N ASN A 84 -0.75 0.20 -9.51
CA ASN A 84 -0.24 -0.38 -10.74
C ASN A 84 0.97 0.38 -11.31
N SER A 85 1.98 0.58 -10.47
CA SER A 85 3.20 1.32 -10.82
C SER A 85 4.22 0.42 -11.52
N ASP A 86 4.80 0.93 -12.59
CA ASP A 86 5.92 0.32 -13.32
C ASP A 86 7.29 0.66 -12.72
N GLU A 87 7.34 1.34 -11.56
CA GLU A 87 8.59 1.73 -10.92
C GLU A 87 9.50 0.52 -10.65
N GLY A 88 10.78 0.58 -11.02
CA GLY A 88 11.74 -0.53 -10.90
C GLY A 88 12.24 -0.80 -9.47
N LEU A 89 11.32 -1.06 -8.53
CA LEU A 89 11.62 -1.38 -7.13
C LEU A 89 11.52 -2.89 -6.87
N PRO A 90 12.25 -3.43 -5.87
CA PRO A 90 12.03 -4.79 -5.40
C PRO A 90 10.59 -5.01 -4.96
N GLU A 91 10.04 -6.17 -5.33
CA GLU A 91 8.66 -6.53 -5.03
C GLU A 91 8.54 -7.26 -3.69
N THR A 92 7.60 -6.81 -2.87
CA THR A 92 7.18 -7.51 -1.65
C THR A 92 5.79 -8.07 -1.85
N ALA A 93 5.66 -9.40 -1.92
CA ALA A 93 4.36 -10.04 -2.05
C ALA A 93 3.56 -9.95 -0.75
N LEU A 94 2.32 -9.52 -0.85
CA LEU A 94 1.33 -9.56 0.22
C LEU A 94 0.47 -10.82 0.05
N ASN A 95 0.30 -11.59 1.14
CA ASN A 95 -0.45 -12.84 1.17
C ASN A 95 -1.86 -12.64 1.71
#